data_AF-A0A401RA44-F1
#
_entry.id   AF-A0A401RA44-F1
#
_cell.length_a   1.000
_cell.length_b   1.000
_cell.length_c   1.000
_cell.angle_alpha   90.00
_cell.angle_beta   90.00
_cell.angle_gamma   90.00
#
_symmetry.space_group_name_H-M   'P 1'
#
loop_
_entity.id
_entity.type
_entity.pdbx_description
1 polymer ?
#
loop_
_entity_poly.entity_id
_entity_poly.type
_entity_poly.pdbx_seq_one_letter_code
_entity_poly.pdbx_strand_id
1 'polypeptide(L)'
;MCNVRLSENEWQRLHAAAHSTHTSLPAYLVRSGLAAAEDAQNTAAAVASRREMVAELFTARRHLGQVGRNLNQVAKALNSGAWPPELDVVLAATNRAVRRVQDAADQLLAQSQD
;
A
#
# COMPACT_ATOMS: atom_id res chain seq x y z
N MET A 1 33.91 1.12 -8.92
CA MET A 1 33.23 -0.03 -8.28
C MET A 1 32.00 0.51 -7.55
N CYS A 2 30.80 0.02 -7.86
CA CYS A 2 29.57 0.43 -7.18
C CYS A 2 29.22 -0.64 -6.13
N ASN A 3 28.97 -0.24 -4.88
CA ASN A 3 28.62 -1.16 -3.80
C ASN A 3 27.18 -0.90 -3.37
N VAL A 4 26.33 -1.93 -3.43
CA VAL A 4 24.89 -1.83 -3.15
C VAL A 4 24.54 -2.80 -2.04
N ARG A 5 23.78 -2.32 -1.05
CA ARG A 5 23.25 -3.16 0.03
C ARG A 5 21.95 -3.82 -0.43
N LEU A 6 21.87 -5.13 -0.25
CA LEU A 6 20.70 -5.93 -0.56
C LEU A 6 20.24 -6.63 0.71
N SER A 7 18.94 -6.65 0.93
CA SER A 7 18.32 -7.59 1.87
C SER A 7 18.43 -9.02 1.34
N GLU A 8 18.25 -10.01 2.22
CA GLU A 8 18.25 -11.42 1.84
C GLU A 8 17.21 -11.73 0.75
N ASN A 9 16.02 -11.13 0.84
CA ASN A 9 14.96 -11.33 -0.15
C ASN A 9 15.33 -10.71 -1.51
N GLU A 10 15.88 -9.49 -1.52
CA GLU A 10 16.35 -8.86 -2.76
C GLU A 10 17.48 -9.66 -3.41
N TRP A 11 18.41 -10.18 -2.60
CA TRP A 11 19.47 -11.07 -3.06
C TRP A 11 18.90 -12.31 -3.74
N GLN A 12 18.00 -13.04 -3.08
CA GLN A 12 17.40 -14.27 -3.63
C GLN A 12 16.65 -14.02 -4.94
N ARG A 13 15.84 -12.95 -5.01
CA ARG A 13 15.09 -12.63 -6.24
C ARG A 13 16.01 -12.28 -7.41
N LEU A 14 17.03 -11.46 -7.16
CA LEU A 14 17.97 -11.07 -8.22
C LEU A 14 18.81 -12.26 -8.68
N HIS A 15 19.22 -13.13 -7.76
CA HIS A 15 19.99 -14.33 -8.09
C HIS A 15 19.16 -15.34 -8.89
N ALA A 16 17.88 -15.51 -8.56
CA ALA A 16 16.97 -16.36 -9.32
C ALA A 16 16.75 -15.83 -10.75
N ALA A 17 16.58 -14.51 -10.91
CA ALA A 17 16.41 -13.88 -12.22
C ALA A 17 17.69 -13.93 -13.08
N ALA A 18 18.87 -13.79 -12.46
CA ALA A 18 20.15 -14.01 -13.15
C ALA A 18 20.27 -15.47 -13.63
N HIS A 19 19.89 -16.43 -12.78
CA HIS A 19 19.90 -17.85 -13.13
C HIS A 19 18.94 -18.19 -14.27
N SER A 20 17.71 -17.65 -14.26
CA SER A 20 16.72 -17.89 -15.32
C SER A 20 17.11 -17.28 -16.67
N THR A 21 17.96 -16.24 -16.66
CA THR A 21 18.49 -15.61 -17.87
C THR A 21 19.86 -16.16 -18.29
N HIS A 22 20.37 -17.18 -17.59
CA HIS A 22 21.70 -17.76 -17.81
C HIS A 22 22.83 -16.72 -17.79
N THR A 23 22.73 -15.72 -16.91
CA THR A 23 23.75 -14.68 -16.74
C THR A 23 24.29 -14.65 -15.32
N SER A 24 25.49 -14.10 -15.14
CA SER A 24 26.00 -13.78 -13.80
C SER A 24 25.19 -12.64 -13.20
N LEU A 25 25.09 -12.58 -11.87
CA LEU A 25 24.36 -11.51 -11.17
C LEU A 25 24.84 -10.10 -11.59
N PRO A 26 26.16 -9.80 -11.69
CA PRO A 26 26.61 -8.50 -12.19
C PRO A 26 26.17 -8.21 -13.63
N ALA A 27 26.26 -9.19 -14.53
CA ALA A 27 25.86 -9.01 -15.93
C ALA A 27 24.34 -8.77 -16.05
N TYR A 28 23.55 -9.52 -15.29
CA TYR A 28 22.10 -9.34 -15.18
C TYR A 28 21.76 -7.91 -14.72
N LEU A 29 22.42 -7.43 -13.65
CA LEU A 29 22.17 -6.11 -13.09
C LEU A 29 22.53 -4.99 -14.08
N VAL A 30 23.67 -5.09 -14.78
CA VAL A 30 24.06 -4.11 -15.80
C VAL A 30 23.05 -4.09 -16.94
N ARG A 31 22.67 -5.25 -17.47
CA ARG A 31 21.71 -5.33 -18.59
C ARG A 31 20.34 -4.80 -18.19
N SER A 32 19.86 -5.16 -17.00
CA SER A 32 18.59 -4.67 -16.46
C SER A 32 18.63 -3.17 -16.22
N GLY A 33 19.75 -2.64 -15.70
CA GLY A 33 19.95 -1.21 -15.49
C GLY A 33 19.99 -0.41 -16.78
N LEU A 34 20.63 -0.94 -17.83
CA LEU A 34 20.65 -0.31 -19.15
C LEU A 34 19.27 -0.30 -19.80
N ALA A 35 18.55 -1.43 -19.77
CA ALA A 35 17.18 -1.49 -20.27
C ALA A 35 16.24 -0.53 -19.53
N ALA A 36 16.37 -0.43 -18.20
CA ALA A 36 15.62 0.54 -17.40
C ALA A 36 16.00 2.00 -17.69
N ALA A 37 17.26 2.27 -18.07
CA ALA A 37 17.70 3.60 -18.45
C ALA A 37 17.19 4.01 -19.84
N GLU A 38 17.07 3.05 -20.76
CA GLU A 38 16.45 3.26 -22.08
C GLU A 38 14.95 3.60 -21.93
N ASP A 39 14.27 3.02 -20.95
CA ASP A 39 12.87 3.30 -20.63
C ASP A 39 12.68 4.02 -19.28
N ALA A 40 13.52 5.03 -19.04
CA ALA A 40 13.58 5.72 -17.75
C ALA A 40 12.27 6.41 -17.37
N GLN A 41 11.54 6.94 -18.36
CA GLN A 41 10.28 7.66 -18.12
C GLN A 41 9.16 6.72 -17.66
N ASN A 42 8.99 5.56 -18.29
CA ASN A 42 7.99 4.58 -17.87
C ASN A 42 8.37 3.94 -16.54
N THR A 43 9.67 3.67 -16.33
CA THR A 43 10.17 3.14 -15.05
C THR A 43 9.88 4.12 -13.90
N ALA A 44 10.13 5.41 -14.10
CA ALA A 44 9.83 6.45 -13.12
C ALA A 44 8.32 6.54 -12.83
N ALA A 45 7.48 6.48 -13.88
CA ALA A 45 6.03 6.50 -13.74
C ALA A 45 5.50 5.29 -12.94
N ALA A 46 6.01 4.09 -13.21
CA ALA A 46 5.64 2.89 -12.47
C ALA A 46 6.02 2.96 -10.97
N VAL A 47 7.20 3.50 -10.66
CA VAL A 47 7.64 3.70 -9.27
C VAL A 47 6.79 4.77 -8.56
N ALA A 48 6.46 5.86 -9.24
CA ALA A 48 5.57 6.91 -8.71
C ALA A 48 4.18 6.35 -8.40
N SER A 49 3.58 5.64 -9.36
CA SER A 49 2.27 4.97 -9.19
C SER A 49 2.27 4.00 -8.00
N ARG A 50 3.32 3.15 -7.87
CA ARG A 50 3.47 2.25 -6.72
C ARG A 50 3.49 2.99 -5.38
N ARG A 51 4.17 4.15 -5.32
CA ARG A 51 4.25 4.98 -4.10
C ARG A 51 2.91 5.65 -3.78
N GLU A 52 2.20 6.12 -4.79
CA GLU A 52 0.85 6.68 -4.65
C GLU A 52 -0.12 5.63 -4.08
N MET A 53 -0.12 4.40 -4.62
CA MET A 53 -0.94 3.31 -4.09
C MET A 53 -0.64 3.01 -2.61
N VAL A 54 0.64 3.00 -2.22
CA VAL A 54 1.04 2.79 -0.81
C VAL A 54 0.58 3.95 0.07
N ALA A 55 0.67 5.19 -0.40
CA ALA A 55 0.21 6.36 0.34
C ALA A 55 -1.31 6.34 0.56
N GLU A 56 -2.09 5.98 -0.46
CA GLU A 56 -3.54 5.79 -0.38
C GLU A 56 -3.90 4.72 0.67
N LEU A 57 -3.20 3.57 0.68
CA LEU A 57 -3.40 2.52 1.69
C LEU A 57 -3.15 3.04 3.11
N PHE A 58 -2.10 3.83 3.34
CA PHE A 58 -1.80 4.40 4.66
C PHE A 58 -2.87 5.42 5.10
N THR A 59 -3.38 6.22 4.17
CA THR A 59 -4.49 7.15 4.42
C THR A 59 -5.76 6.39 4.82
N ALA A 60 -6.11 5.35 4.07
CA ALA A 60 -7.23 4.47 4.38
C ALA A 60 -7.09 3.82 5.77
N ARG A 61 -5.90 3.28 6.09
CA ARG A 61 -5.60 2.72 7.42
C ARG A 61 -5.78 3.75 8.55
N ARG A 62 -5.37 5.01 8.33
CA ARG A 62 -5.55 6.09 9.31
C ARG A 62 -7.04 6.37 9.57
N HIS A 63 -7.85 6.40 8.51
CA HIS A 63 -9.30 6.57 8.63
C HIS A 63 -9.96 5.42 9.39
N LEU A 64 -9.58 4.17 9.13
CA LEU A 64 -10.05 3.01 9.91
C LEU A 64 -9.68 3.11 11.40
N GLY A 65 -8.47 3.58 11.72
CA GLY A 65 -8.07 3.81 13.11
C GLY A 65 -8.90 4.88 13.82
N GLN A 66 -9.52 5.81 13.10
CA GLN A 66 -10.44 6.79 13.67
C GLN A 66 -11.85 6.23 13.86
N VAL A 67 -12.30 5.40 12.91
CA VAL A 67 -13.54 4.62 13.04
C VAL A 67 -13.52 3.70 14.27
N GLY A 68 -12.44 2.94 14.47
CA GLY A 68 -12.30 2.07 15.64
C GLY A 68 -12.35 2.82 16.97
N ARG A 69 -11.82 4.05 17.01
CA ARG A 69 -11.90 4.92 18.19
C ARG A 69 -13.33 5.35 18.48
N ASN A 70 -14.09 5.76 17.46
CA ASN A 70 -15.49 6.15 17.62
C ASN A 70 -16.35 4.96 18.08
N LEU A 71 -16.15 3.77 17.48
CA LEU A 71 -16.87 2.56 17.89
C LEU A 71 -16.59 2.20 19.35
N ASN A 72 -15.32 2.32 19.78
CA ASN A 72 -14.94 2.06 21.16
C ASN A 72 -15.56 3.09 22.14
N GLN A 73 -15.68 4.34 21.73
CA GLN A 73 -16.38 5.37 22.51
C GLN A 73 -17.87 5.06 22.66
N VAL A 74 -18.53 4.63 21.58
CA VAL A 74 -19.94 4.19 21.59
C VAL A 74 -20.14 2.99 22.52
N ALA A 75 -19.31 1.95 22.38
CA ALA A 75 -19.38 0.77 23.24
C ALA A 75 -19.19 1.14 24.71
N LYS A 76 -18.25 2.05 25.02
CA LYS A 76 -18.03 2.53 26.39
C LYS A 76 -19.22 3.31 26.94
N ALA A 77 -19.86 4.16 26.14
CA ALA A 77 -21.05 4.90 26.54
C ALA A 77 -22.23 3.97 26.85
N LEU A 78 -22.50 3.02 25.95
CA LEU A 78 -23.56 2.02 26.13
C LEU A 78 -23.32 1.13 27.36
N ASN A 79 -22.09 0.66 27.56
CA ASN A 79 -21.71 -0.13 28.73
C ASN A 79 -21.82 0.65 30.05
N SER A 80 -21.84 1.99 29.99
CA SER A 80 -22.07 2.85 31.16
C SER A 80 -23.55 3.17 31.41
N GLY A 81 -24.47 2.60 30.62
CA GLY A 81 -25.91 2.86 30.70
C GLY A 81 -26.33 4.21 30.10
N ALA A 82 -25.40 4.93 29.45
CA ALA A 82 -25.67 6.20 28.81
C ALA A 82 -26.09 6.01 27.35
N TRP A 83 -27.08 6.79 26.91
CA TRP A 83 -27.47 6.90 25.49
C TRP A 83 -27.17 8.31 24.99
N PRO A 84 -25.98 8.55 24.40
CA PRO A 84 -25.62 9.88 23.94
C PRO A 84 -26.54 10.33 22.80
N PRO A 85 -27.06 11.56 22.84
CA PRO A 85 -27.93 12.08 21.78
C PRO A 85 -27.22 12.18 20.42
N GLU A 86 -25.88 12.27 20.37
CA GLU A 86 -25.12 12.29 19.12
C GLU A 86 -24.77 10.91 18.56
N LEU A 87 -25.25 9.82 19.18
CA LEU A 87 -24.90 8.44 18.81
C LEU A 87 -25.15 8.16 17.32
N ASP A 88 -26.31 8.56 16.80
CA ASP A 88 -26.67 8.35 15.39
C ASP A 88 -25.76 9.15 14.44
N VAL A 89 -25.33 10.33 14.86
CA VAL A 89 -24.41 11.18 14.08
C VAL A 89 -23.04 10.53 13.98
N VAL A 90 -22.54 9.99 15.10
CA VAL A 90 -21.26 9.26 15.16
C VAL A 90 -21.34 7.96 14.35
N LEU A 91 -22.45 7.24 14.41
CA LEU A 91 -22.68 6.02 13.63
C LEU A 91 -22.70 6.33 12.12
N ALA A 92 -23.41 7.39 11.72
CA ALA A 92 -23.49 7.82 10.34
C ALA A 92 -22.13 8.30 9.79
N ALA A 93 -21.37 9.07 10.57
CA ALA A 93 -20.02 9.49 10.21
C ALA A 93 -19.07 8.30 10.07
N THR A 94 -19.18 7.33 10.97
CA THR A 94 -18.43 6.08 10.94
C THR A 94 -18.75 5.26 9.69
N ASN A 95 -20.04 5.05 9.38
CA ASN A 95 -20.46 4.34 8.17
C ASN A 95 -19.97 5.01 6.87
N ARG A 96 -19.99 6.35 6.81
CA ARG A 96 -19.44 7.09 5.66
C ARG A 96 -17.93 6.89 5.50
N ALA A 97 -17.19 6.86 6.61
CA ALA A 97 -15.76 6.63 6.59
C ALA A 97 -15.42 5.20 6.15
N VAL A 98 -16.18 4.19 6.61
CA VAL A 98 -16.02 2.78 6.19
C VAL A 98 -16.26 2.62 4.69
N ARG A 99 -17.36 3.19 4.16
CA ARG A 99 -17.66 3.14 2.72
C ARG A 99 -16.55 3.73 1.87
N ARG A 100 -16.03 4.91 2.24
CA ARG A 100 -14.91 5.54 1.53
C ARG A 100 -13.66 4.66 1.48
N VAL A 101 -13.40 3.90 2.54
CA VAL A 101 -12.26 2.97 2.57
C VAL A 101 -12.51 1.74 1.69
N GLN A 102 -13.75 1.21 1.68
CA GLN A 102 -14.13 0.12 0.77
C GLN A 102 -14.01 0.58 -0.69
N ASP A 103 -14.56 1.74 -1.05
CA ASP A 103 -14.48 2.29 -2.41
C ASP A 103 -13.03 2.45 -2.88
N ALA A 104 -12.14 2.96 -2.00
CA ALA A 104 -10.73 3.10 -2.31
C ALA A 104 -10.01 1.74 -2.47
N ALA A 105 -10.36 0.75 -1.64
CA ALA A 105 -9.81 -0.60 -1.76
C ALA A 105 -10.28 -1.29 -3.06
N ASP A 106 -11.54 -1.12 -3.44
CA ASP A 106 -12.12 -1.67 -4.67
C ASP A 106 -11.48 -1.03 -5.91
N GLN A 107 -11.21 0.28 -5.88
CA GLN A 107 -10.48 0.96 -6.96
C GLN A 107 -9.04 0.44 -7.12
N LEU A 108 -8.33 0.20 -6.00
CA LEU A 108 -6.99 -0.38 -6.04
C LEU A 108 -7.00 -1.83 -6.57
N LEU A 109 -8.02 -2.63 -6.22
CA LEU A 109 -8.18 -3.98 -6.74
C LEU A 109 -8.44 -3.96 -8.25
N ALA A 110 -9.31 -3.07 -8.73
CA ALA A 110 -9.61 -2.92 -10.16
C ALA A 110 -8.36 -2.52 -10.98
N GLN A 111 -7.55 -1.58 -10.47
CA GLN A 111 -6.31 -1.15 -11.12
C GLN A 111 -5.20 -2.22 -11.16
N SER A 112 -5.31 -3.27 -10.35
CA SER A 112 -4.36 -4.38 -10.33
C SER A 112 -4.71 -5.55 -11.27
N GLN A 113 -5.88 -5.49 -11.91
CA GLN A 113 -6.39 -6.52 -12.83
C GLN A 113 -6.30 -6.13 -14.31
N ASP A 114 -5.98 -4.87 -14.62
CA ASP A 114 -5.62 -4.37 -15.95
C ASP A 114 -4.09 -4.42 -16.17
#